data_AF-A0A0C3PEL2-F1
#
_entry.id   AF-A0A0C3PEL2-F1
#
_cell.length_a   1.000
_cell.length_b   1.000
_cell.length_c   1.000
_cell.angle_alpha   90.00
_cell.angle_beta   90.00
_cell.angle_gamma   90.00
#
_symmetry.space_group_name_H-M   'P 1'
#
loop_
_entity.id
_entity.type
_entity.pdbx_description
1 polymer ?
#
loop_
_entity_poly.entity_id
_entity_poly.type
_entity_poly.pdbx_seq_one_letter_code
_entity_poly.pdbx_strand_id
1 'polypeptide(L)'
;MSHPTTCANNAHQHPGYILLEGKQVQHTSEQKQADNSQTKQARLEQAATREQGIKCLANIVEETEHQEKKLLNDIPKPRPK
;
A
#
# COMPACT_ATOMS: atom_id res chain seq x y z
N MET A 1 47.42 -49.08 19.13
CA MET A 1 46.40 -48.60 18.17
C MET A 1 45.60 -47.50 18.84
N SER A 2 45.85 -46.26 18.45
CA SER A 2 45.29 -45.03 19.02
C SER A 2 43.97 -44.68 18.34
N HIS A 3 42.88 -44.63 19.10
CA HIS A 3 41.63 -44.02 18.63
C HIS A 3 41.61 -42.56 19.07
N PRO A 4 41.48 -41.59 18.15
CA PRO A 4 41.38 -40.19 18.53
C PRO A 4 40.00 -39.93 19.11
N THR A 5 39.97 -39.40 20.33
CA THR A 5 38.78 -38.85 20.95
C THR A 5 38.36 -37.62 20.14
N THR A 6 37.31 -37.74 19.33
CA THR A 6 36.67 -36.61 18.65
C THR A 6 35.90 -35.77 19.68
N CYS A 7 36.61 -34.98 20.49
CA CYS A 7 36.01 -33.82 21.12
C CYS A 7 35.91 -32.73 20.04
N ALA A 8 34.72 -32.55 19.47
CA ALA A 8 34.44 -31.41 18.61
C ALA A 8 34.71 -30.12 19.41
N ASN A 9 35.60 -29.28 18.88
CA ASN A 9 35.96 -27.98 19.43
C ASN A 9 34.76 -27.02 19.39
N ASN A 10 33.91 -27.08 20.40
CA ASN A 10 32.87 -26.08 20.64
C ASN A 10 33.38 -24.92 21.53
N ALA A 11 34.71 -24.77 21.67
CA ALA A 11 35.35 -23.83 22.58
C ALA A 11 35.04 -22.34 22.28
N HIS A 12 34.53 -22.04 21.07
CA HIS A 12 34.12 -20.69 20.68
C HIS A 12 32.60 -20.53 20.51
N GLN A 13 31.81 -21.58 20.75
CA GLN A 13 30.36 -21.43 20.77
C GLN A 13 29.93 -20.91 22.14
N HIS A 14 29.82 -19.60 22.25
CA HIS A 14 29.13 -18.99 23.37
C HIS A 14 27.68 -19.52 23.38
N PRO A 15 27.15 -19.99 24.53
CA PRO A 15 25.81 -20.56 24.63
C PRO A 15 24.65 -19.57 24.34
N GLY A 16 24.95 -18.34 23.88
CA GLY A 16 23.97 -17.35 23.44
C GLY A 16 24.04 -16.97 21.96
N TYR A 17 25.03 -17.45 21.19
CA TYR A 17 25.18 -17.14 19.77
C TYR A 17 24.60 -18.26 18.89
N ILE A 18 23.32 -18.59 19.11
CA ILE A 18 22.54 -19.23 18.04
C ILE A 18 22.18 -18.09 17.10
N LEU A 19 22.94 -17.95 16.00
CA LEU A 19 22.62 -17.03 14.92
C LEU A 19 21.13 -17.15 14.57
N LEU A 20 20.37 -16.08 14.77
CA LEU A 20 19.00 -15.90 14.27
C LEU A 20 18.99 -15.62 12.76
N GLU A 21 19.97 -16.16 12.04
CA GLU A 21 20.10 -15.97 10.60
C GLU A 21 19.07 -16.89 9.93
N GLY A 22 17.86 -16.36 9.74
CA GLY A 22 16.77 -17.03 9.02
C GLY A 22 15.52 -17.37 9.83
N LYS A 23 15.36 -16.93 11.09
CA LYS A 23 14.07 -17.13 11.78
C LYS A 23 13.03 -16.16 11.21
N GLN A 24 12.22 -16.64 10.27
CA GLN A 24 10.94 -16.03 9.96
C GLN A 24 10.18 -15.85 11.28
N VAL A 25 9.79 -14.62 11.62
CA VAL A 25 9.01 -14.35 12.82
C VAL A 25 7.78 -15.25 12.76
N GLN A 26 7.68 -16.20 13.69
CA GLN A 26 6.53 -17.08 13.78
C GLN A 26 5.36 -16.27 14.30
N HIS A 27 4.66 -15.60 13.40
CA HIS A 27 3.37 -15.00 13.70
C HIS A 27 2.37 -16.12 14.02
N THR A 28 1.66 -15.97 15.13
CA THR A 28 0.53 -16.84 15.47
C THR A 28 -0.55 -16.73 14.37
N SER A 29 -1.38 -17.76 14.22
CA SER A 29 -2.46 -17.74 13.22
C SER A 29 -3.36 -16.51 13.36
N GLU A 30 -3.62 -16.10 14.59
CA GLU A 30 -4.42 -14.91 14.91
C GLU A 30 -3.75 -13.62 14.42
N GLN A 31 -2.44 -13.48 14.63
CA GLN A 31 -1.70 -12.30 14.16
C GLN A 31 -1.67 -12.23 12.63
N LYS A 32 -1.43 -13.35 11.95
CA LYS A 32 -1.52 -13.39 10.47
C LYS A 32 -2.90 -13.01 9.97
N GLN A 33 -3.96 -13.42 10.68
CA GLN A 33 -5.33 -13.08 10.31
C GLN A 33 -5.61 -11.58 10.48
N ALA A 34 -5.13 -10.98 11.57
CA ALA A 34 -5.23 -9.54 11.82
C ALA A 34 -4.45 -8.72 10.78
N ASP A 35 -3.22 -9.12 10.46
CA ASP A 35 -2.40 -8.43 9.46
C ASP A 35 -3.06 -8.52 8.06
N ASN A 36 -3.64 -9.68 7.74
CA ASN A 36 -4.37 -9.88 6.50
C ASN A 36 -5.67 -9.06 6.43
N SER A 37 -6.41 -8.93 7.53
CA SER A 37 -7.63 -8.11 7.55
C SER A 37 -7.30 -6.63 7.39
N GLN A 38 -6.27 -6.14 8.08
CA GLN A 38 -5.78 -4.77 7.94
C GLN A 38 -5.31 -4.48 6.51
N THR A 39 -4.57 -5.40 5.91
CA THR A 39 -4.10 -5.25 4.52
C THR A 39 -5.26 -5.20 3.54
N LYS A 40 -6.31 -6.02 3.73
CA LYS A 40 -7.51 -5.99 2.89
C LYS A 40 -8.25 -4.66 3.04
N GLN A 41 -8.41 -4.18 4.27
CA GLN A 41 -9.07 -2.89 4.53
C GLN A 41 -8.32 -1.73 3.86
N ALA A 42 -7.00 -1.65 4.03
CA ALA A 42 -6.18 -0.61 3.41
C ALA A 42 -6.31 -0.61 1.87
N ARG A 43 -6.38 -1.79 1.24
CA ARG A 43 -6.61 -1.89 -0.21
C ARG A 43 -7.98 -1.38 -0.63
N LEU A 44 -9.02 -1.67 0.14
CA LEU A 44 -10.37 -1.18 -0.13
C LEU A 44 -10.45 0.35 0.00
N GLU A 45 -9.88 0.91 1.06
CA GLU A 45 -9.83 2.36 1.28
C GLU A 45 -9.05 3.07 0.16
N GLN A 46 -7.93 2.48 -0.27
CA GLN A 46 -7.16 3.01 -1.40
C GLN A 46 -7.96 2.97 -2.70
N ALA A 47 -8.69 1.88 -2.96
CA ALA A 47 -9.54 1.76 -4.14
C ALA A 47 -10.68 2.78 -4.13
N ALA A 48 -11.38 2.92 -3.00
CA ALA A 48 -12.45 3.91 -2.82
C ALA A 48 -11.93 5.34 -3.02
N THR A 49 -10.77 5.67 -2.45
CA THR A 49 -10.13 6.98 -2.61
C THR A 49 -9.80 7.26 -4.08
N ARG A 50 -9.27 6.25 -4.79
CA ARG A 50 -8.97 6.37 -6.23
C ARG A 50 -10.23 6.59 -7.05
N GLU A 51 -11.28 5.83 -6.79
CA GLU A 51 -12.56 5.96 -7.48
C GLU A 51 -13.19 7.34 -7.26
N GLN A 52 -13.19 7.81 -6.01
CA GLN A 52 -13.65 9.16 -5.67
C GLN A 52 -12.83 10.23 -6.39
N GLY A 53 -11.50 10.09 -6.42
CA GLY A 53 -10.63 11.01 -7.15
C GLY A 53 -10.95 11.08 -8.65
N ILE A 54 -11.18 9.92 -9.29
CA ILE A 54 -11.60 9.85 -10.70
C ILE A 54 -12.94 10.57 -10.91
N LYS A 55 -13.91 10.34 -10.02
CA LYS A 55 -15.21 11.00 -10.09
C LYS A 55 -15.10 12.52 -9.95
N CYS A 56 -14.28 13.00 -9.03
CA CYS A 56 -14.01 14.43 -8.87
C CYS A 56 -13.41 15.04 -10.15
N LEU A 57 -12.43 14.36 -10.77
CA LEU A 57 -11.83 14.83 -12.03
C LEU A 57 -12.85 14.88 -13.16
N ALA A 58 -13.72 13.85 -13.29
CA ALA A 58 -14.78 13.84 -14.30
C ALA A 58 -15.74 15.02 -14.14
N ASN A 59 -16.16 15.31 -12.91
CA ASN A 59 -17.04 16.44 -12.62
C ASN A 59 -16.39 17.78 -12.98
N ILE A 60 -15.10 17.97 -12.70
CA ILE A 60 -14.38 19.20 -13.04
C ILE A 60 -14.35 19.41 -14.56
N VAL A 61 -14.09 18.33 -15.32
CA VAL A 61 -14.09 18.40 -16.80
C VAL A 61 -15.48 18.75 -17.32
N GLU A 62 -16.53 18.10 -16.81
CA GLU A 62 -17.91 18.38 -17.20
C GLU A 62 -18.32 19.84 -16.90
N GLU A 63 -18.01 20.34 -15.71
CA GLU A 63 -18.31 21.73 -15.33
C GLU A 63 -17.56 22.73 -16.21
N THR A 64 -16.29 22.45 -16.52
CA THR A 64 -15.46 23.29 -17.39
C THR A 64 -16.04 23.32 -18.81
N GLU A 65 -16.42 22.17 -19.37
CA GLU A 65 -17.07 22.11 -20.68
C GLU A 65 -18.40 22.87 -20.70
N HIS A 66 -19.18 22.76 -19.63
CA HIS A 66 -20.45 23.48 -19.52
C HIS A 66 -20.23 25.00 -19.49
N GLN A 67 -19.24 25.46 -18.73
CA GLN A 67 -18.91 26.88 -18.63
C GLN A 67 -18.39 27.44 -19.97
N GLU A 68 -17.55 26.69 -20.68
CA GLU A 68 -17.08 27.06 -22.01
C GLU A 68 -18.25 27.20 -23.01
N LYS A 69 -19.15 26.20 -23.04
CA LYS A 69 -20.35 26.24 -23.87
C LYS A 69 -21.22 27.45 -23.54
N LYS A 70 -21.36 27.81 -22.26
CA LYS A 70 -22.12 28.99 -21.85
C LYS A 70 -21.49 30.28 -22.38
N LEU A 71 -20.18 30.44 -22.23
CA LEU A 71 -19.47 31.63 -22.74
C LEU A 71 -19.59 31.80 -24.25
N LEU A 72 -19.59 30.70 -25.01
CA LEU A 72 -19.75 30.74 -26.46
C LEU A 72 -21.19 31.10 -26.89
N ASN A 73 -22.18 30.69 -26.12
CA ASN A 73 -23.59 30.88 -26.46
C ASN A 73 -24.18 32.20 -25.92
N ASP A 74 -23.57 32.78 -24.89
CA ASP A 74 -23.99 34.06 -24.30
C ASP A 74 -23.43 35.27 -25.10
N ILE A 75 -23.72 35.32 -26.41
CA ILE A 75 -23.41 36.51 -27.21
C ILE A 75 -24.39 37.63 -26.81
N PRO A 76 -23.89 38.79 -26.33
CA PRO A 76 -24.76 39.89 -25.96
C PRO A 76 -25.51 40.40 -27.18
N LYS A 77 -26.84 40.56 -27.05
CA LYS A 77 -27.67 41.12 -28.12
C LYS A 77 -27.17 42.53 -28.47
N PRO A 78 -27.07 42.87 -29.77
CA PRO A 78 -26.73 44.23 -30.18
C PRO A 78 -27.78 45.19 -29.63
N ARG A 79 -27.32 46.34 -29.10
CA ARG A 79 -28.23 47.39 -28.63
C ARG A 79 -28.98 47.97 -29.83
N PRO A 80 -30.30 48.24 -29.72
CA PRO A 80 -31.04 48.93 -30.77
C PRO A 80 -30.45 50.33 -31.01
N LYS A 81 -30.42 50.73 -32.29
CA LYS A 81 -29.98 52.07 -32.73
C LYS A 81 -31.09 53.09 -32.56
#